data_AF-A0A7D9J8U9-F1
#
_entry.id   AF-A0A7D9J8U9-F1
#
_cell.length_a   1.000
_cell.length_b   1.000
_cell.length_c   1.000
_cell.angle_alpha   90.00
_cell.angle_beta   90.00
_cell.angle_gamma   90.00
#
_symmetry.space_group_name_H-M   'P 1'
#
loop_
_entity.id
_entity.type
_entity.pdbx_description
1 polymer ?
#
loop_
_entity_poly.entity_id
_entity_poly.type
_entity_poly.pdbx_seq_one_letter_code
_entity_poly.pdbx_strand_id
1 'polypeptide(L)' 'YKITLLKPSTKALDISSKISIRMDNRGFLSLQYMIINDDGETCYVEYLCAPDEESDENDDDYLS' A
#
# COMPACT_ATOMS: atom_id res chain seq x y z
N TYR A 1 0.89 -0.42 9.08
CA TYR A 1 0.70 -1.35 7.95
C TYR A 1 1.82 -2.38 7.97
N LYS A 2 1.50 -3.67 7.89
CA LYS A 2 2.53 -4.72 7.78
C LYS A 2 3.30 -4.56 6.46
N ILE A 3 4.58 -4.18 6.54
CA ILE A 3 5.42 -3.94 5.37
C ILE A 3 5.51 -5.15 4.42
N THR A 4 5.38 -6.36 4.99
CA THR A 4 5.35 -7.62 4.25
C THR A 4 4.16 -7.71 3.28
N LEU A 5 3.04 -7.06 3.58
CA LEU A 5 1.85 -7.00 2.72
C LEU A 5 1.99 -5.97 1.60
N LEU A 6 2.81 -4.94 1.79
CA LEU A 6 3.09 -3.91 0.78
C LEU A 6 4.25 -4.30 -0.15
N LYS A 7 5.16 -5.19 0.29
CA LYS A 7 6.31 -5.62 -0.53
C LYS A 7 5.95 -6.13 -1.93
N PRO A 8 4.84 -6.87 -2.18
CA PRO A 8 4.46 -7.28 -3.53
C PRO A 8 4.07 -6.13 -4.46
N SER A 9 3.59 -5.00 -3.92
CA SER A 9 3.14 -3.86 -4.73
C SER A 9 4.29 -3.14 -5.43
N THR A 10 5.54 -3.36 -4.99
CA THR A 10 6.72 -2.81 -5.66
C THR A 10 6.89 -3.34 -7.09
N LYS A 11 6.37 -4.53 -7.39
CA LYS A 11 6.35 -5.06 -8.77
C LYS A 11 5.47 -4.21 -9.68
N ALA A 12 4.33 -3.75 -9.17
CA ALA A 12 3.44 -2.87 -9.92
C ALA A 12 4.03 -1.45 -10.00
N LEU A 13 4.71 -0.99 -8.95
CA LEU A 13 5.42 0.29 -8.93
C LEU A 13 6.48 0.37 -10.03
N ASP A 14 7.31 -0.67 -10.18
CA ASP A 14 8.43 -0.73 -11.12
C ASP A 14 8.01 -0.52 -12.58
N ILE A 15 6.82 -1.02 -12.95
CA ILE A 15 6.27 -0.92 -14.31
C ILE A 15 5.21 0.18 -14.47
N SER A 16 4.90 0.92 -13.40
CA SER A 16 3.87 1.95 -13.44
C SER A 16 4.39 3.26 -14.04
N SER A 17 3.53 3.91 -14.82
CA SER A 17 3.76 5.27 -15.31
C SER A 17 3.36 6.33 -14.28
N LYS A 18 2.34 6.04 -13.47
CA LYS A 18 1.84 6.90 -12.40
C LYS A 18 1.30 6.06 -11.25
N ILE A 19 1.36 6.61 -10.04
CA ILE A 19 0.75 6.05 -8.85
C ILE A 19 -0.18 7.07 -8.19
N SER A 20 -1.34 6.61 -7.74
CA SER A 20 -2.24 7.34 -6.84
C SER A 20 -2.28 6.64 -5.50
N ILE A 21 -2.07 7.40 -4.42
CA ILE A 21 -2.08 6.90 -3.04
C ILE A 21 -3.26 7.56 -2.32
N ARG A 22 -4.15 6.75 -1.74
CA ARG A 22 -5.33 7.22 -1.01
C ARG A 22 -5.43 6.49 0.32
N MET A 23 -5.89 7.19 1.34
CA MET A 23 -6.22 6.60 2.63
C MET A 23 -7.62 7.07 3.02
N ASP A 24 -8.44 6.16 3.56
CA ASP A 24 -9.73 6.53 4.12
C ASP A 24 -9.62 6.92 5.61
N ASN A 25 -10.75 7.33 6.20
CA ASN A 25 -10.84 7.70 7.62
C ASN A 25 -10.63 6.53 8.59
N ARG A 26 -10.67 5.28 8.11
CA ARG A 26 -10.44 4.06 8.89
C ARG A 26 -8.98 3.59 8.78
N GLY A 27 -8.16 4.30 8.00
CA GLY A 27 -6.77 3.92 7.75
C GLY A 27 -6.61 2.82 6.71
N PHE A 28 -7.60 2.53 5.87
CA PHE A 28 -7.39 1.65 4.70
C PHE A 28 -6.60 2.38 3.64
N LEU A 29 -5.51 1.77 3.19
CA LEU A 29 -4.64 2.29 2.13
C LEU A 29 -5.03 1.70 0.78
N SER A 30 -5.20 2.57 -0.22
CA SER A 30 -5.37 2.24 -1.64
C SER A 30 -4.17 2.77 -2.42
N LEU A 31 -3.45 1.86 -3.07
CA LEU A 31 -2.35 2.16 -4.01
C LEU A 31 -2.82 1.76 -5.40
N GLN A 32 -3.11 2.75 -6.25
CA GLN A 32 -3.54 2.51 -7.63
C GLN A 32 -2.41 2.87 -8.59
N TYR A 33 -1.93 1.87 -9.31
CA TYR A 33 -0.86 1.96 -10.30
C TYR A 33 -1.47 2.05 -11.69
N MET A 34 -1.11 3.08 -12.44
CA MET A 34 -1.43 3.20 -13.87
C MET A 34 -0.27 2.63 -14.68
N ILE A 35 -0.52 1.58 -15.44
CA ILE A 35 0.46 0.87 -16.25
C ILE A 35 0.10 1.09 -17.72
N ILE A 36 1.08 1.44 -18.55
CA ILE A 36 0.90 1.51 -20.00
C ILE A 36 1.56 0.26 -20.55
N ASN A 37 0.81 -0.61 -21.23
CA ASN A 37 1.38 -1.81 -21.83
C ASN A 37 2.16 -1.49 -23.11
N ASP A 38 2.81 -2.50 -23.69
CA ASP A 38 3.62 -2.34 -24.90
C ASP A 38 2.79 -1.87 -26.11
N ASP A 39 1.48 -2.14 -26.11
CA ASP A 39 0.53 -1.69 -27.12
C ASP A 39 0.03 -0.24 -26.90
N GLY A 40 0.48 0.42 -25.81
CA GLY A 40 0.09 1.78 -25.43
C GLY A 40 -1.25 1.88 -24.70
N GLU A 41 -1.87 0.76 -24.35
CA GLU A 41 -3.14 0.71 -23.61
C GLU A 41 -2.92 0.99 -22.12
N THR A 42 -3.90 1.68 -21.52
CA THR A 42 -3.86 2.01 -20.09
C THR A 42 -4.54 0.93 -19.25
N CYS A 43 -3.76 0.33 -18.35
CA CYS A 43 -4.18 -0.66 -17.36
C CYS A 43 -4.05 -0.11 -15.94
N TYR A 44 -4.79 -0.71 -15.00
CA TYR A 44 -4.71 -0.35 -13.59
C TYR A 44 -4.54 -1.57 -12.70
N VAL A 45 -3.65 -1.45 -11.72
CA VAL A 45 -3.51 -2.40 -10.61
C VAL A 45 -3.81 -1.66 -9.32
N GLU A 46 -4.70 -2.17 -8.49
CA GLU A 46 -5.02 -1.58 -7.19
C GLU A 46 -4.66 -2.55 -6.06
N TYR A 47 -3.87 -2.05 -5.11
CA TYR A 47 -3.57 -2.72 -3.86
C TYR A 47 -4.35 -2.07 -2.73
N LEU A 48 -5.13 -2.87 -2.01
CA LEU A 48 -5.83 -2.46 -0.80
C LEU A 48 -5.15 -3.08 0.41
N CYS A 49 -4.80 -2.26 1.39
CA CYS A 49 -4.14 -2.72 2.62
C CYS A 49 -4.90 -2.18 3.83
N ALA A 50 -5.35 -3.08 4.69
CA ALA A 50 -5.88 -2.73 6.00
C ALA A 50 -4.76 -2.14 6.88
N PRO A 51 -5.07 -1.20 7.78
CA PRO A 51 -4.12 -0.73 8.77
C PRO A 51 -3.60 -1.90 9.62
N ASP A 52 -2.45 -1.72 10.28
CA ASP A 52 -2.05 -2.71 11.28
C ASP A 52 -3.01 -2.59 12.46
N GLU A 53 -3.44 -3.72 13.01
CA GLU A 53 -4.03 -3.73 14.34
C GLU A 53 -2.84 -3.61 15.31
N GLU A 54 -2.42 -2.38 15.59
CA GLU A 54 -1.70 -2.16 16.84
C GLU A 54 -2.70 -2.52 17.95
N SER A 55 -2.58 -3.74 18.48
CA SER A 55 -3.02 -3.98 19.85
C SER A 55 -2.37 -2.89 20.70
N ASP A 56 -3.17 -2.11 21.41
CA ASP A 56 -2.75 -1.20 22.47
C ASP A 56 -2.06 -2.00 23.60
N GLU A 57 -0.95 -2.67 23.32
CA GLU A 57 -0.14 -3.42 24.26
C GLU A 57 1.21 -2.71 24.41
N ASN A 58 1.16 -1.64 25.21
CA ASN A 58 2.20 -1.18 26.14
C ASN A 58 3.67 -1.27 25.66
N ASP A 59 4.15 -0.25 24.96
CA ASP A 59 5.59 0.07 24.87
C ASP A 59 6.04 1.02 26.03
N ASP A 60 5.30 1.04 27.16
CA ASP A 60 5.61 1.84 28.36
C ASP A 60 6.42 1.08 29.44
N ASP A 61 6.85 -0.16 29.21
CA ASP A 61 7.54 -0.98 30.23
C ASP A 61 9.07 -1.08 30.04
N TYR A 62 9.68 -0.24 29.20
CA TYR A 62 11.14 -0.17 29.04
C TYR A 62 11.83 0.90 29.90
N LEU A 63 11.09 1.59 30.77
CA LEU A 63 11.62 2.66 31.65
C LEU A 63 11.15 2.60 33.12
N SER A 64 10.68 1.44 33.62
CA SER A 64 10.49 1.22 35.07
C SER A 64 11.60 0.39 35.70
#